data_AF-F4N849-F1
#
_entry.id   AF-F4N849-F1
#
_cell.length_a   1.000
_cell.length_b   1.000
_cell.length_c   1.000
_cell.angle_alpha   90.00
_cell.angle_beta   90.00
_cell.angle_gamma   90.00
#
_symmetry.space_group_name_H-M   'P 1'
#
loop_
_entity.id
_entity.type
_entity.pdbx_description
1 polymer ?
#
loop_
_entity_poly.entity_id
_entity_poly.type
_entity_poly.pdbx_seq_one_letter_code
_entity_poly.pdbx_strand_id
1 'polypeptide(L)'
;MTEYLLLFVGTVLVNNFVLVKFLGLCPFMGVSKKLETAIGMGLATTFVLTLASVCAWMVNSFILLPLGLVYLRTLAFILVIAVVVQFTELVVRKTSPALYRLLGIFLPLITTNCAVLGVALLNVNQSHNFMQSAVYGFSAAAGFSLVMVLFAAIRERLAVADVPAPSVARPLP
;
A
#
# COMPACT_ATOMS: atom_id res chain seq x y z
N MET A 1 26.12 0.94 -3.49
CA MET A 1 25.39 0.09 -2.51
C MET A 1 24.79 0.91 -1.37
N THR A 2 25.50 1.88 -0.81
CA THR A 2 24.99 2.83 0.20
C THR A 2 23.79 3.66 -0.26
N GLU A 3 23.71 4.06 -1.53
CA GLU A 3 22.55 4.78 -2.08
C GLU A 3 21.24 3.99 -2.04
N TYR A 4 21.27 2.68 -2.33
CA TYR A 4 20.06 1.85 -2.28
C TYR A 4 19.57 1.65 -0.85
N LEU A 5 20.50 1.57 0.11
CA LEU A 5 20.20 1.40 1.53
C LEU A 5 19.69 2.72 2.14
N LEU A 6 20.23 3.86 1.71
CA LEU A 6 19.68 5.20 2.02
C LEU A 6 18.31 5.44 1.39
N LEU A 7 18.07 4.98 0.15
CA LEU A 7 16.75 5.03 -0.48
C LEU A 7 15.76 4.16 0.29
N PHE A 8 16.15 2.95 0.67
CA PHE A 8 15.33 2.01 1.42
C PHE A 8 14.97 2.57 2.80
N VAL A 9 15.96 2.97 3.60
CA VAL A 9 15.74 3.54 4.94
C VAL A 9 15.06 4.90 4.86
N GLY A 10 15.40 5.73 3.87
CA GLY A 10 14.81 7.04 3.65
C GLY A 10 13.34 6.98 3.25
N THR A 11 12.92 6.00 2.44
CA THR A 11 11.50 5.85 2.06
C THR A 11 10.68 5.08 3.10
N VAL A 12 11.29 4.14 3.83
CA VAL A 12 10.62 3.39 4.90
C VAL A 12 10.42 4.26 6.15
N LEU A 13 11.42 5.07 6.54
CA LEU A 13 11.42 5.83 7.81
C LEU A 13 11.27 7.35 7.62
N VAL A 14 11.98 7.97 6.67
CA VAL A 14 12.11 9.46 6.61
C VAL A 14 11.01 10.12 5.76
N ASN A 15 10.58 9.48 4.68
CA ASN A 15 9.53 9.95 3.76
C ASN A 15 8.32 8.99 3.75
N ASN A 16 8.00 8.41 4.90
CA ASN A 16 6.93 7.44 5.02
C ASN A 16 5.59 8.09 4.62
N PHE A 17 4.96 7.54 3.57
CA PHE A 17 3.71 8.04 2.99
C PHE A 17 2.57 8.14 4.00
N VAL A 18 2.57 7.25 5.01
CA VAL A 18 1.52 7.19 6.03
C VAL A 18 1.74 8.24 7.11
N LEU A 19 2.98 8.46 7.56
CA LEU A 19 3.28 9.40 8.65
C LEU A 19 3.47 10.85 8.19
N VAL A 20 4.09 11.06 7.01
CA VAL A 20 4.50 12.38 6.55
C VAL A 20 3.53 12.96 5.51
N LYS A 21 2.94 12.10 4.67
CA LYS A 21 2.03 12.53 3.60
C LYS A 21 0.56 12.22 3.88
N PHE A 22 0.23 11.55 4.98
CA PHE A 22 -1.14 11.16 5.36
C PHE A 22 -1.90 10.35 4.28
N LEU A 23 -1.17 9.59 3.44
CA LEU A 23 -1.76 8.73 2.42
C LEU A 23 -2.00 7.33 2.99
N GLY A 24 -3.14 6.71 2.61
CA GLY A 24 -3.43 5.31 2.96
C GLY A 24 -4.22 5.09 4.25
N LEU A 25 -4.95 6.11 4.73
CA LEU A 25 -5.80 6.02 5.92
C LEU A 25 -7.07 5.15 5.73
N CYS A 26 -7.49 4.91 4.50
CA CYS A 26 -8.69 4.13 4.17
C CYS A 26 -8.61 2.66 4.67
N PRO A 27 -7.58 1.86 4.30
CA PRO A 27 -7.42 0.50 4.86
C PRO A 27 -7.14 0.50 6.36
N PHE A 28 -6.49 1.56 6.84
CA PHE A 28 -6.13 1.70 8.24
C PHE A 28 -7.36 1.73 9.15
N MET A 29 -8.38 2.54 8.83
CA MET A 29 -9.59 2.59 9.65
C MET A 29 -10.38 1.28 9.62
N GLY A 30 -10.37 0.57 8.49
CA GLY A 30 -11.13 -0.68 8.30
C GLY A 30 -10.53 -1.90 9.01
N VAL A 31 -9.20 -2.04 9.04
CA VAL A 31 -8.56 -3.35 9.34
C VAL A 31 -7.64 -3.34 10.56
N SER A 32 -7.40 -2.18 11.18
CA SER A 32 -6.54 -2.06 12.37
C SER A 32 -7.19 -2.55 13.68
N LYS A 33 -8.25 -3.37 13.63
CA LYS A 33 -8.90 -3.93 14.85
C LYS A 33 -8.26 -5.23 15.32
N LYS A 34 -7.66 -6.01 14.41
CA LYS A 34 -7.01 -7.29 14.72
C LYS A 34 -5.64 -7.34 14.05
N LEU A 35 -4.63 -7.81 14.78
CA LEU A 35 -3.28 -7.99 14.24
C LEU A 35 -3.23 -8.92 13.02
N GLU A 36 -3.93 -10.06 13.07
CA GLU A 36 -3.94 -11.04 11.99
C GLU A 36 -4.43 -10.45 10.66
N THR A 37 -5.49 -9.65 10.70
CA THR A 37 -6.04 -9.02 9.50
C THR A 37 -5.14 -7.90 8.99
N ALA A 38 -4.49 -7.14 9.89
CA ALA A 38 -3.56 -6.09 9.53
C ALA A 38 -2.29 -6.64 8.85
N ILE A 39 -1.76 -7.77 9.33
CA ILE A 39 -0.62 -8.47 8.70
C ILE A 39 -1.01 -8.98 7.31
N GLY A 40 -2.16 -9.65 7.19
CA GLY A 40 -2.65 -10.15 5.90
C GLY A 40 -2.85 -9.03 4.87
N MET A 41 -3.40 -7.90 5.31
CA MET A 41 -3.55 -6.71 4.47
C MET A 41 -2.21 -6.10 4.08
N GLY A 42 -1.27 -5.94 5.02
CA GLY A 42 0.06 -5.39 4.77
C GLY A 42 0.84 -6.23 3.75
N LEU A 43 0.80 -7.56 3.88
CA LEU A 43 1.43 -8.46 2.90
C LEU A 43 0.77 -8.35 1.52
N ALA A 44 -0.57 -8.33 1.45
CA ALA A 44 -1.27 -8.17 0.19
C ALA A 44 -0.93 -6.84 -0.51
N THR A 45 -0.90 -5.73 0.23
CA THR A 45 -0.53 -4.43 -0.34
C THR A 45 0.94 -4.39 -0.75
N THR A 46 1.85 -5.08 -0.04
CA THR A 46 3.25 -5.14 -0.45
C THR A 46 3.46 -5.82 -1.79
N PHE A 47 2.75 -6.92 -2.03
CA PHE A 47 2.78 -7.61 -3.31
C PHE A 47 2.19 -6.76 -4.43
N VAL A 48 1.05 -6.11 -4.19
CA VAL A 48 0.42 -5.23 -5.18
C VAL A 48 1.30 -4.02 -5.52
N LEU A 49 1.83 -3.31 -4.52
CA LEU A 49 2.61 -2.08 -4.72
C LEU A 49 3.93 -2.31 -5.45
N THR A 50 4.59 -3.45 -5.17
CA THR A 50 5.84 -3.82 -5.85
C THR A 50 5.59 -4.09 -7.33
N LEU A 51 4.62 -4.94 -7.65
CA LEU A 51 4.24 -5.23 -9.02
C LEU A 51 3.71 -4.00 -9.75
N ALA A 52 2.86 -3.21 -9.10
CA ALA A 52 2.30 -1.99 -9.68
C ALA A 52 3.39 -0.95 -9.97
N SER A 53 4.39 -0.78 -9.10
CA SER A 53 5.50 0.15 -9.32
C SER A 53 6.37 -0.25 -10.51
N VAL A 54 6.64 -1.55 -10.68
CA VAL A 54 7.38 -2.09 -11.82
C VAL A 54 6.58 -1.94 -13.11
N CYS A 55 5.30 -2.30 -13.09
CA CYS A 55 4.42 -2.18 -14.26
C CYS A 55 4.20 -0.71 -14.66
N ALA A 56 4.00 0.19 -13.68
CA ALA A 56 3.82 1.62 -13.92
C ALA A 56 5.07 2.24 -14.56
N TRP A 57 6.27 1.83 -14.13
CA TRP A 57 7.52 2.25 -14.77
C TRP A 57 7.57 1.79 -16.23
N MET A 58 7.25 0.52 -16.48
CA MET A 58 7.26 -0.06 -17.82
C MET A 58 6.27 0.65 -18.75
N VAL A 59 5.04 0.88 -18.29
CA VAL A 59 4.01 1.63 -19.03
C VAL A 59 4.44 3.08 -19.27
N ASN A 60 5.03 3.75 -18.27
CA ASN A 60 5.49 5.12 -18.47
C ASN A 60 6.62 5.22 -19.50
N SER A 61 7.61 4.32 -19.43
CA SER A 61 8.79 4.36 -20.29
C SER A 61 8.50 3.91 -21.73
N PHE A 62 7.68 2.86 -21.90
CA PHE A 62 7.42 2.26 -23.22
C PHE A 62 6.19 2.85 -23.94
N ILE A 63 5.23 3.44 -23.21
CA ILE A 63 3.97 3.90 -23.81
C ILE A 63 3.84 5.42 -23.70
N LEU A 64 3.99 6.00 -22.50
CA LEU A 64 3.70 7.43 -22.32
C LEU A 64 4.75 8.36 -22.93
N LEU A 65 6.04 8.05 -22.75
CA LEU A 65 7.14 8.84 -23.31
C LEU A 65 7.12 8.89 -24.85
N PRO A 66 6.99 7.76 -25.58
CA PRO A 66 7.00 7.80 -27.04
C PRO A 66 5.73 8.41 -27.65
N LEU A 67 4.59 8.34 -26.97
CA LEU A 67 3.33 8.90 -27.47
C LEU A 67 3.09 10.36 -27.03
N GLY A 68 3.94 10.94 -26.17
CA GLY A 68 3.76 12.31 -25.65
C GLY A 68 2.56 12.48 -24.73
N LEU A 69 1.96 11.37 -24.26
CA LEU A 69 0.65 11.33 -23.58
C LEU A 69 0.75 11.53 -22.06
N VAL A 70 1.51 12.54 -21.63
CA VAL A 70 1.77 12.79 -20.19
C VAL A 70 0.48 13.09 -19.41
N TYR A 71 -0.52 13.69 -20.06
CA TYR A 71 -1.82 14.02 -19.45
C TYR A 71 -2.64 12.79 -19.06
N LEU A 72 -2.45 11.63 -19.71
CA LEU A 72 -3.20 10.40 -19.40
C LEU A 72 -2.52 9.53 -18.31
N ARG A 73 -1.43 10.00 -17.72
CA ARG A 73 -0.62 9.24 -16.75
C ARG A 73 -1.41 8.70 -15.57
N THR A 74 -2.23 9.55 -14.94
CA THR A 74 -3.02 9.13 -13.77
C THR A 74 -4.02 8.03 -14.14
N LEU A 75 -4.71 8.17 -15.28
CA LEU A 75 -5.67 7.17 -15.76
C LEU A 75 -4.98 5.83 -16.09
N ALA A 76 -3.83 5.89 -16.77
CA ALA A 76 -3.04 4.71 -17.10
C ALA A 76 -2.59 3.96 -15.83
N PHE A 77 -2.13 4.68 -14.80
CA PHE A 77 -1.72 4.04 -13.54
C PHE A 77 -2.89 3.41 -12.79
N ILE A 78 -4.06 4.06 -12.76
CA ILE A 78 -5.26 3.45 -12.15
C ILE A 78 -5.62 2.13 -12.85
N LEU A 79 -5.56 2.09 -14.19
CA LEU A 79 -5.81 0.86 -14.96
C LEU A 79 -4.79 -0.23 -14.66
N VAL A 80 -3.49 0.11 -14.60
CA VAL A 80 -2.42 -0.84 -14.26
C VAL A 80 -2.64 -1.41 -12.86
N ILE A 81 -2.94 -0.55 -11.87
CA ILE A 81 -3.21 -0.97 -10.49
C ILE A 81 -4.45 -1.87 -10.45
N ALA A 82 -5.53 -1.53 -11.16
CA ALA A 82 -6.74 -2.34 -11.22
C ALA A 82 -6.46 -3.75 -11.74
N VAL A 83 -5.69 -3.88 -12.82
CA VAL A 83 -5.30 -5.20 -13.37
C VAL A 83 -4.46 -6.00 -12.38
N VAL A 84 -3.47 -5.36 -11.73
CA VAL A 84 -2.59 -6.03 -10.75
C VAL A 84 -3.36 -6.47 -9.51
N VAL A 85 -4.29 -5.66 -9.02
CA VAL A 85 -5.13 -6.03 -7.86
C VAL A 85 -6.10 -7.15 -8.24
N GLN A 86 -6.73 -7.09 -9.42
CA GLN A 86 -7.61 -8.14 -9.90
C GLN A 86 -6.88 -9.49 -10.02
N PHE A 87 -5.64 -9.45 -10.53
CA PHE A 87 -4.77 -10.61 -10.56
C PHE A 87 -4.46 -11.12 -9.15
N THR A 88 -4.16 -10.21 -8.23
CA THR A 88 -3.89 -10.56 -6.83
C THR A 88 -5.11 -11.17 -6.14
N GLU A 89 -6.32 -10.69 -6.44
CA GLU A 89 -7.56 -11.29 -5.93
C GLU A 89 -7.70 -12.75 -6.33
N LEU A 90 -7.46 -13.05 -7.60
CA LEU A 90 -7.52 -14.40 -8.12
C LEU A 90 -6.46 -15.31 -7.47
N VAL A 91 -5.24 -14.79 -7.28
CA VAL A 91 -4.15 -15.51 -6.61
C VAL A 91 -4.51 -15.82 -5.16
N VAL A 92 -4.96 -14.83 -4.38
CA VAL A 92 -5.31 -14.99 -2.96
C VAL A 92 -6.46 -15.96 -2.78
N ARG A 93 -7.47 -15.92 -3.66
CA ARG A 93 -8.60 -16.86 -3.65
C ARG A 93 -8.13 -18.31 -3.86
N LYS A 94 -7.08 -18.52 -4.66
CA LYS A 94 -6.54 -19.85 -4.97
C LYS A 94 -5.56 -20.37 -3.92
N THR A 95 -4.71 -19.52 -3.35
CA THR A 95 -3.71 -19.94 -2.35
C THR A 95 -4.29 -20.11 -0.95
N SER A 96 -5.22 -19.25 -0.53
CA SER A 96 -5.68 -19.21 0.86
C SER A 96 -7.15 -18.74 0.98
N PRO A 97 -8.13 -19.66 0.96
CA PRO A 97 -9.54 -19.29 1.09
C PRO A 97 -9.89 -18.70 2.47
N ALA A 98 -9.12 -19.02 3.52
CA ALA A 98 -9.27 -18.41 4.84
C ALA A 98 -8.95 -16.90 4.82
N LEU A 99 -7.87 -16.51 4.13
CA LEU A 99 -7.48 -15.10 4.01
C LEU A 99 -8.45 -14.33 3.10
N TYR A 100 -8.95 -14.98 2.04
CA TYR A 100 -9.96 -14.38 1.16
C TYR A 100 -11.28 -14.08 1.88
N ARG A 101 -11.73 -14.95 2.81
CA ARG A 101 -12.94 -14.70 3.61
C ARG A 101 -12.83 -13.47 4.51
N LEU A 102 -11.63 -13.18 5.01
CA LEU A 102 -11.37 -12.04 5.89
C LEU A 102 -11.08 -10.75 5.11
N LEU A 103 -10.39 -10.87 3.97
CA LEU A 103 -9.81 -9.74 3.25
C LEU A 103 -10.53 -9.39 1.95
N GLY A 104 -11.43 -10.25 1.45
CA GLY A 104 -12.07 -10.11 0.12
C GLY A 104 -12.78 -8.77 -0.09
N ILE A 105 -13.42 -8.21 0.94
CA ILE A 105 -14.08 -6.90 0.88
C ILE A 105 -13.05 -5.76 0.77
N PHE A 106 -11.84 -5.97 1.30
CA PHE A 106 -10.80 -4.95 1.35
C PHE A 106 -9.87 -4.97 0.13
N LEU A 107 -9.89 -6.02 -0.70
CA LEU A 107 -9.07 -6.08 -1.92
C LEU A 107 -9.43 -4.97 -2.92
N PRO A 108 -10.71 -4.70 -3.22
CA PRO A 108 -11.10 -3.53 -4.03
C PRO A 108 -10.63 -2.21 -3.42
N LEU A 109 -10.58 -2.11 -2.09
CA LEU A 109 -10.10 -0.93 -1.37
C LEU A 109 -8.60 -0.66 -1.59
N ILE A 110 -7.83 -1.65 -2.05
CA ILE A 110 -6.42 -1.45 -2.43
C ILE A 110 -6.32 -0.65 -3.73
N THR A 111 -7.25 -0.85 -4.69
CA THR A 111 -7.22 -0.14 -5.98
C THR A 111 -7.44 1.36 -5.83
N THR A 112 -8.30 1.75 -4.90
CA THR A 112 -8.66 3.14 -4.62
C THR A 112 -7.78 3.76 -3.53
N ASN A 113 -6.73 3.07 -3.10
CA ASN A 113 -5.85 3.55 -2.06
C ASN A 113 -4.93 4.66 -2.56
N CYS A 114 -5.03 5.84 -1.95
CA CYS A 114 -4.21 7.00 -2.28
C CYS A 114 -2.70 6.73 -2.18
N ALA A 115 -2.26 5.87 -1.25
CA ALA A 115 -0.85 5.50 -1.11
C ALA A 115 -0.34 4.73 -2.34
N VAL A 116 -1.14 3.82 -2.90
CA VAL A 116 -0.75 3.02 -4.08
C VAL A 116 -0.58 3.92 -5.30
N LEU A 117 -1.55 4.82 -5.55
CA LEU A 117 -1.47 5.79 -6.64
C LEU A 117 -0.31 6.78 -6.44
N GLY A 118 -0.11 7.26 -5.22
CA GLY A 118 0.96 8.20 -4.87
C GLY A 118 2.36 7.62 -5.09
N VAL A 119 2.57 6.35 -4.75
CA VAL A 119 3.85 5.65 -4.99
C VAL A 119 4.12 5.52 -6.49
N ALA A 120 3.12 5.12 -7.28
CA ALA A 120 3.27 5.00 -8.74
C ALA A 120 3.62 6.36 -9.40
N LEU A 121 2.95 7.44 -8.98
CA LEU A 121 3.22 8.79 -9.47
C LEU A 121 4.60 9.29 -9.07
N LEU A 122 5.01 9.12 -7.81
CA LEU A 122 6.32 9.59 -7.34
C LEU A 122 7.48 8.80 -7.96
N ASN A 123 7.31 7.49 -8.14
CA ASN A 123 8.29 6.64 -8.82
C ASN A 123 8.62 7.16 -10.22
N VAL A 124 7.59 7.63 -10.95
CA VAL A 124 7.76 8.18 -12.30
C VAL A 124 8.28 9.63 -12.29
N ASN A 125 7.84 10.46 -11.35
CA ASN A 125 8.37 11.83 -11.23
C ASN A 125 9.86 11.85 -10.86
N GLN A 126 10.33 10.89 -10.06
CA GLN A 126 11.74 10.79 -9.67
C GLN A 126 12.60 10.03 -10.68
N SER A 127 12.08 9.69 -11.86
CA SER A 127 12.83 9.07 -12.98
C SER A 127 13.70 7.88 -12.57
N HIS A 128 13.20 7.04 -11.67
CA HIS A 128 13.93 5.89 -11.15
C HIS A 128 14.24 4.87 -12.25
N ASN A 129 15.39 4.22 -12.20
CA ASN A 129 15.70 3.06 -13.06
C ASN A 129 14.83 1.84 -12.69
N PHE A 130 14.69 0.86 -13.59
CA PHE A 130 13.87 -0.36 -13.36
C PHE A 130 14.09 -1.00 -11.97
N MET A 131 15.35 -1.22 -11.59
CA MET A 131 15.69 -1.79 -10.28
C MET A 131 15.38 -0.85 -9.12
N GLN A 132 15.51 0.45 -9.33
CA GLN A 132 15.26 1.48 -8.32
C GLN A 132 13.75 1.65 -8.09
N SER A 133 12.92 1.49 -9.12
CA SER A 133 11.46 1.45 -9.03
C SER A 133 10.93 0.24 -8.26
N ALA A 134 11.53 -0.93 -8.48
CA ALA A 134 11.16 -2.13 -7.72
C ALA A 134 11.50 -1.97 -6.24
N VAL A 135 12.70 -1.47 -5.93
CA VAL A 135 13.15 -1.21 -4.55
C VAL A 135 12.28 -0.13 -3.89
N TYR A 136 11.93 0.95 -4.61
CA TYR A 136 11.06 2.02 -4.11
C TYR A 136 9.64 1.53 -3.81
N GLY A 137 9.06 0.73 -4.70
CA GLY A 137 7.74 0.12 -4.50
C GLY A 137 7.73 -0.81 -3.29
N PHE A 138 8.78 -1.63 -3.14
CA PHE A 138 8.94 -2.55 -2.01
C PHE A 138 9.16 -1.82 -0.69
N SER A 139 10.00 -0.79 -0.68
CA SER A 139 10.30 0.00 0.52
C SER A 139 9.08 0.79 0.99
N ALA A 140 8.32 1.42 0.08
CA ALA A 140 7.08 2.12 0.41
C ALA A 140 6.01 1.15 0.97
N ALA A 141 5.87 -0.01 0.35
CA ALA A 141 5.01 -1.10 0.80
C ALA A 141 5.39 -1.61 2.21
N ALA A 142 6.68 -1.86 2.44
CA ALA A 142 7.18 -2.33 3.73
C ALA A 142 6.91 -1.29 4.84
N GLY A 143 7.12 0.00 4.53
CA GLY A 143 6.77 1.11 5.43
C GLY A 143 5.27 1.14 5.77
N PHE A 144 4.40 0.97 4.77
CA PHE A 144 2.95 0.88 4.99
C PHE A 144 2.58 -0.32 5.86
N SER A 145 3.14 -1.51 5.59
CA SER A 145 2.89 -2.73 6.37
C SER A 145 3.34 -2.58 7.82
N LEU A 146 4.53 -2.01 8.05
CA LEU A 146 5.06 -1.80 9.41
C LEU A 146 4.13 -0.90 10.23
N VAL A 147 3.68 0.20 9.65
CA VAL A 147 2.79 1.15 10.32
C VAL A 147 1.44 0.51 10.63
N MET A 148 0.85 -0.23 9.67
CA MET A 148 -0.41 -0.96 9.89
C MET A 148 -0.30 -1.95 11.06
N VAL A 149 0.78 -2.73 11.11
CA VAL A 149 1.00 -3.72 12.18
C VAL A 149 1.19 -3.03 13.54
N LEU A 150 1.98 -1.97 13.59
CA LEU A 150 2.26 -1.23 14.83
C LEU A 150 0.99 -0.59 15.42
N PHE A 151 0.15 0.00 14.58
CA PHE A 151 -1.11 0.57 15.04
C PHE A 151 -2.18 -0.47 15.38
N ALA A 152 -2.24 -1.59 14.65
CA ALA A 152 -3.11 -2.70 15.02
C ALA A 152 -2.72 -3.24 16.41
N ALA A 153 -1.42 -3.39 16.69
CA ALA A 153 -0.93 -3.81 18.00
C ALA A 153 -1.28 -2.81 19.11
N ILE A 154 -1.18 -1.50 18.86
CA ILE A 154 -1.59 -0.46 19.82
C ILE A 154 -3.10 -0.53 20.09
N ARG A 155 -3.93 -0.64 19.03
CA ARG A 155 -5.39 -0.72 19.16
C ARG A 155 -5.85 -1.97 19.89
N GLU A 156 -5.21 -3.10 19.62
CA GLU A 156 -5.50 -4.36 20.30
C GLU A 156 -5.14 -4.29 21.79
N ARG A 157 -4.00 -3.69 22.13
CA ARG A 157 -3.64 -3.41 23.53
C ARG A 157 -4.60 -2.44 24.22
N LEU A 158 -5.02 -1.37 23.55
CA LEU A 158 -6.01 -0.42 24.08
C LEU A 158 -7.39 -1.05 24.30
N ALA A 159 -7.79 -2.00 23.45
CA ALA A 159 -9.06 -2.70 23.59
C ALA A 159 -9.07 -3.66 24.79
N VAL A 160 -7.91 -4.20 25.18
CA VAL A 160 -7.75 -5.08 26.35
C VAL A 160 -7.44 -4.27 27.62
N ALA A 161 -6.92 -3.05 27.49
CA ALA A 161 -6.65 -2.17 28.62
C ALA A 161 -7.95 -1.72 29.28
N ASP A 162 -7.97 -1.76 30.62
CA ASP A 162 -9.09 -1.33 31.44
C ASP A 162 -9.15 0.20 31.45
N VAL A 163 -9.73 0.77 30.39
CA VAL A 163 -9.89 2.21 30.22
C VAL A 163 -11.22 2.65 30.86
N PRO A 164 -11.22 3.71 31.71
CA PRO A 164 -12.43 4.15 32.38
C PRO A 164 -13.52 4.52 31.37
N ALA A 165 -14.76 4.11 31.67
CA ALA A 165 -15.94 4.13 30.80
C ALA A 165 -16.22 5.42 29.97
N PRO A 166 -15.81 6.64 30.35
CA PRO A 166 -16.00 7.83 29.51
C PRO A 166 -15.03 7.91 28.31
N SER A 167 -13.92 7.15 28.33
CA SER A 167 -12.85 7.20 27.32
C SER A 167 -12.92 6.08 26.28
N VAL A 168 -13.79 5.08 26.50
CA VAL A 168 -14.20 4.15 25.45
C VAL A 168 -15.07 4.95 24.49
N ALA A 169 -14.49 5.43 23.39
CA ALA A 169 -15.25 5.94 22.27
C ALA A 169 -16.19 4.84 21.79
N ARG A 170 -17.42 4.82 22.33
CA ARG A 170 -18.54 4.15 21.67
C ARG A 170 -18.56 4.72 20.25
N PRO A 171 -18.67 3.89 19.21
CA PRO A 171 -19.10 4.40 17.93
C PRO A 171 -20.43 5.12 18.20
N LEU A 172 -20.42 6.45 18.11
CA LEU A 172 -21.63 7.26 18.12
C LEU A 172 -22.54 6.73 17.00
N PRO A 173 -23.87 6.72 17.22
CA PRO A 173 -24.85 6.15 16.29
C PRO A 173 -24.75 6.72 14.88
#